data_AF-K2BEP8-F1
#
_entry.id   AF-K2BEP8-F1
#
_cell.length_a   1.000
_cell.length_b   1.000
_cell.length_c   1.000
_cell.angle_alpha   90.00
_cell.angle_beta   90.00
_cell.angle_gamma   90.00
#
_symmetry.space_group_name_H-M   'P 1'
#
loop_
_entity.id
_entity.type
_entity.pdbx_description
1 polymer ?
#
loop_
_entity_poly.entity_id
_entity_poly.type
_entity_poly.pdbx_seq_one_letter_code
_entity_poly.pdbx_strand_id
1 'polypeptide(L)'
;MTSATKLYQHTDQIIGPITQALSDRQGCVVLICPELAHVKQWCQRLAQYQPVVVEARRAVSVRTAFQALLQHQSTILVGTKRLALLPLTEAAVVIVIDPEDPAQQQWDQRPRYDVLTVAEQQGPVLCFSQAPLVEQVVRHQVDTSLLDDALLPEIVTLNPAALLDVIQRHDRIVLWHNRTEASLVKRLQKAFPDRPVVEVTSATKCVVPEPGSILIGTSAIFSRIPWDHVTAAVATSLDAQLAFPDYRSHEHTLQQLIQLRNRVTQLYMATYAPAHPVVQAVHQTYPAQWYSDTILERKRFHYL
;
A
#
# COMPACT_ATOMS: atom_id res chain seq x y z
N MET A 1 -8.40 20.78 21.95
CA MET A 1 -9.24 19.81 21.23
C MET A 1 -8.35 18.65 20.84
N THR A 2 -8.41 17.54 21.58
CA THR A 2 -7.70 16.30 21.24
C THR A 2 -8.24 15.77 19.92
N SER A 3 -7.57 16.07 18.81
CA SER A 3 -7.94 15.50 17.51
C SER A 3 -7.79 13.99 17.62
N ALA A 4 -8.86 13.23 17.39
CA ALA A 4 -8.75 11.78 17.23
C ALA A 4 -7.87 11.45 16.01
N THR A 5 -7.27 10.26 15.98
CA THR A 5 -6.62 9.73 14.76
C THR A 5 -7.61 9.77 13.60
N LYS A 6 -7.21 10.34 12.46
CA LYS A 6 -8.07 10.46 11.27
C LYS A 6 -7.49 9.62 10.15
N LEU A 7 -8.34 8.86 9.46
CA LEU A 7 -7.95 8.10 8.28
C LEU A 7 -8.45 8.81 7.01
N TYR A 8 -7.53 9.09 6.10
CA TYR A 8 -7.75 9.67 4.79
C TYR A 8 -7.53 8.63 3.70
N GLN A 9 -8.23 8.77 2.58
CA GLN A 9 -8.13 7.83 1.47
C GLN A 9 -7.69 8.48 0.16
N HIS A 10 -7.75 9.81 0.07
CA HIS A 10 -7.22 10.57 -1.08
C HIS A 10 -6.01 11.39 -0.66
N THR A 11 -4.99 11.40 -1.52
CA THR A 11 -3.75 12.09 -1.19
C THR A 11 -3.99 13.59 -1.00
N ASP A 12 -4.89 14.19 -1.75
CA ASP A 12 -5.13 15.63 -1.67
C ASP A 12 -5.74 16.03 -0.31
N GLN A 13 -6.42 15.09 0.37
CA GLN A 13 -6.92 15.31 1.73
C GLN A 13 -5.79 15.47 2.76
N ILE A 14 -4.60 14.91 2.51
CA ILE A 14 -3.47 15.05 3.43
C ILE A 14 -2.56 16.24 3.11
N ILE A 15 -2.60 16.78 1.89
CA ILE A 15 -1.82 17.97 1.51
C ILE A 15 -2.27 19.21 2.30
N GLY A 16 -3.58 19.36 2.54
CA GLY A 16 -4.14 20.47 3.33
C GLY A 16 -3.54 20.54 4.74
N PRO A 17 -3.64 19.47 5.56
CA PRO A 17 -3.01 19.39 6.87
C PRO A 17 -1.50 19.67 6.87
N ILE A 18 -0.76 19.13 5.88
CA ILE A 18 0.69 19.40 5.73
C ILE A 18 0.93 20.90 5.52
N THR A 19 0.20 21.50 4.58
CA THR A 19 0.36 22.92 4.21
C THR A 19 0.01 23.85 5.37
N GLN A 20 -1.04 23.53 6.12
CA GLN A 20 -1.46 24.30 7.30
C GLN A 20 -0.36 24.30 8.37
N ALA A 21 0.16 23.12 8.70
CA ALA A 21 1.21 22.97 9.72
C ALA A 21 2.49 23.74 9.38
N LEU A 22 2.87 23.76 8.09
CA LEU A 22 4.04 24.52 7.63
C LEU A 22 3.78 26.02 7.63
N SER A 23 2.61 26.47 7.18
CA SER A 23 2.26 27.90 7.10
C SER A 23 2.22 28.56 8.48
N ASP A 24 1.71 27.83 9.48
CA ASP A 24 1.60 28.34 10.85
C ASP A 24 2.93 28.30 11.61
N ARG A 25 4.02 27.81 10.99
CA ARG A 25 5.33 27.55 11.60
C ARG A 25 5.23 26.74 12.90
N GLN A 26 4.28 25.81 12.98
CA GLN A 26 3.95 25.08 14.20
C GLN A 26 4.89 23.90 14.54
N GLY A 27 6.03 23.78 13.84
CA GLY A 27 7.01 22.73 14.06
C GLY A 27 7.14 21.76 12.88
N CYS A 28 7.72 20.59 13.14
CA CYS A 28 7.98 19.59 12.10
C CYS A 28 6.69 18.86 11.69
N VAL A 29 6.57 18.57 10.40
CA VAL A 29 5.63 17.56 9.89
C VAL A 29 6.39 16.24 9.74
N VAL A 30 5.88 15.16 10.31
CA VAL A 30 6.51 13.84 10.24
C VAL A 30 5.69 12.92 9.35
N LEU A 31 6.30 12.39 8.29
CA LEU A 31 5.66 11.48 7.33
C LEU A 31 6.36 10.10 7.37
N ILE A 32 5.63 9.07 7.81
CA ILE A 32 6.14 7.71 7.98
C ILE A 32 5.58 6.82 6.87
N CYS A 33 6.44 6.36 5.98
CA CYS A 33 6.09 5.52 4.84
C CYS A 33 6.47 4.04 5.04
N PRO A 34 5.81 3.09 4.35
CA PRO A 34 6.12 1.66 4.50
C PRO A 34 7.55 1.33 4.05
N GLU A 35 7.97 1.88 2.90
CA GLU A 35 9.25 1.56 2.26
C GLU A 35 9.94 2.79 1.66
N LEU A 36 11.22 2.64 1.30
CA LEU A 36 12.01 3.70 0.65
C LEU A 36 11.45 4.14 -0.71
N ALA A 37 10.75 3.25 -1.42
CA ALA A 37 10.07 3.61 -2.68
C ALA A 37 8.98 4.67 -2.42
N HIS A 38 8.14 4.45 -1.41
CA HIS A 38 7.13 5.41 -0.98
C HIS A 38 7.76 6.73 -0.49
N VAL A 39 8.85 6.67 0.28
CA VAL A 39 9.58 7.88 0.70
C VAL A 39 9.97 8.74 -0.50
N LYS A 40 10.51 8.13 -1.57
CA LYS A 40 10.89 8.87 -2.80
C LYS A 40 9.67 9.50 -3.49
N GLN A 41 8.58 8.74 -3.64
CA GLN A 41 7.34 9.23 -4.25
C GLN A 41 6.78 10.44 -3.50
N TRP A 42 6.71 10.35 -2.16
CA TRP A 42 6.24 11.46 -1.33
C TRP A 42 7.17 12.66 -1.35
N CYS A 43 8.50 12.44 -1.38
CA CYS A 43 9.45 13.53 -1.51
C CYS A 43 9.32 14.26 -2.86
N GLN A 44 9.07 13.53 -3.95
CA GLN A 44 8.81 14.12 -5.25
C GLN A 44 7.50 14.92 -5.25
N ARG A 45 6.43 14.37 -4.66
CA ARG A 45 5.14 15.07 -4.55
C ARG A 45 5.20 16.33 -3.70
N LEU A 46 6.04 16.32 -2.67
CA LEU A 46 6.23 17.43 -1.74
C LEU A 46 7.48 18.28 -2.08
N ALA A 47 8.05 18.16 -3.28
CA ALA A 47 9.34 18.76 -3.63
C ALA A 47 9.40 20.27 -3.39
N GLN A 48 8.26 20.98 -3.58
CA GLN A 48 8.14 22.42 -3.32
C GLN A 48 8.41 22.82 -1.85
N TYR A 49 8.24 21.89 -0.91
CA TYR A 49 8.47 22.09 0.52
C TYR A 49 9.83 21.56 1.00
N GLN A 50 10.67 21.07 0.07
CA GLN A 50 12.03 20.58 0.36
C GLN A 50 12.09 19.58 1.53
N PRO A 51 11.37 18.44 1.46
CA PRO A 51 11.32 17.46 2.53
C PRO A 51 12.71 16.86 2.82
N VAL A 52 13.00 16.67 4.10
CA VAL A 52 14.22 16.04 4.58
C VAL A 52 14.01 14.54 4.73
N VAL A 53 14.76 13.76 3.95
CA VAL A 53 14.73 12.30 4.03
C VAL A 53 15.51 11.82 5.25
N VAL A 54 14.84 11.06 6.12
CA VAL A 54 15.43 10.44 7.30
C VAL A 54 15.84 9.00 7.00
N GLU A 55 17.13 8.82 6.70
CA GLU A 55 17.72 7.51 6.48
C GLU A 55 18.07 6.86 7.82
N ALA A 56 17.22 5.96 8.31
CA ALA A 56 17.40 5.35 9.62
C ALA A 56 18.69 4.52 9.80
N ARG A 57 19.37 4.14 8.71
CA ARG A 57 20.68 3.45 8.76
C ARG A 57 21.86 4.42 8.93
N ARG A 58 21.65 5.73 8.73
CA ARG A 58 22.68 6.76 8.91
C ARG A 58 22.43 7.50 10.22
N ALA A 59 23.26 7.26 11.23
CA ALA A 59 23.12 7.87 12.55
C ALA A 59 23.03 9.41 12.50
N VAL A 60 23.79 10.05 11.60
CA VAL A 60 23.75 11.51 11.40
C VAL A 60 22.36 11.98 10.97
N SER A 61 21.74 11.30 10.00
CA SER A 61 20.40 11.67 9.48
C SER A 61 19.33 11.58 10.59
N VAL A 62 19.39 10.52 11.40
CA VAL A 62 18.48 10.35 12.54
C VAL A 62 18.70 11.45 13.59
N ARG A 63 19.96 11.77 13.90
CA ARG A 63 20.29 12.82 14.87
C ARG A 63 19.81 14.19 14.40
N THR A 64 19.98 14.51 13.12
CA THR A 64 19.49 15.77 12.53
C THR A 64 17.97 15.86 12.62
N ALA A 65 17.26 14.78 12.27
CA ALA A 65 15.80 14.72 12.39
C ALA A 65 15.32 14.89 13.85
N PHE A 66 15.99 14.23 14.79
CA PHE A 66 15.71 14.34 16.22
C PHE A 66 15.92 15.79 16.72
N GLN A 67 17.02 16.44 16.31
CA GLN A 67 17.27 17.83 16.66
C GLN A 67 16.25 18.79 16.04
N ALA A 68 15.85 18.56 14.79
CA ALA A 68 14.84 19.37 14.11
C ALA A 68 13.50 19.32 14.86
N LEU A 69 13.09 18.14 15.34
CA LEU A 69 11.90 17.95 16.17
C LEU A 69 11.97 18.73 17.47
N LEU A 70 13.03 18.53 18.26
CA LEU A 70 13.20 19.22 19.55
C LEU A 70 13.31 20.74 19.43
N GLN A 71 13.76 21.25 18.28
CA GLN A 71 13.88 22.68 18.01
C GLN A 71 12.64 23.25 17.31
N HIS A 72 11.60 22.43 17.07
CA HIS A 72 10.39 22.78 16.34
C HIS A 72 10.69 23.48 15.00
N GLN A 73 11.69 22.97 14.26
CA GLN A 73 12.01 23.50 12.94
C GLN A 73 10.82 23.27 12.01
N SER A 74 10.41 24.28 11.26
CA SER A 74 9.35 24.14 10.26
C SER A 74 9.91 23.42 9.03
N THR A 75 9.85 22.10 9.05
CA THR A 75 10.34 21.21 7.99
C THR A 75 9.48 19.95 7.89
N ILE A 76 9.56 19.25 6.77
CA ILE A 76 8.93 17.95 6.59
C ILE A 76 10.00 16.86 6.74
N LEU A 77 9.86 15.99 7.72
CA LEU A 77 10.69 14.81 7.90
C LEU A 77 10.00 13.60 7.28
N VAL A 78 10.60 12.98 6.27
CA VAL A 78 10.04 11.81 5.59
C VAL A 78 10.94 10.61 5.79
N GLY A 79 10.38 9.49 6.23
CA GLY A 79 11.17 8.30 6.53
C GLY A 79 10.34 7.02 6.54
N THR A 80 10.95 5.94 7.00
CA THR A 80 10.29 4.63 7.16
C THR A 80 9.98 4.35 8.63
N LYS A 81 9.54 3.15 8.96
CA LYS A 81 9.08 2.73 10.31
C LYS A 81 9.93 3.14 11.52
N ARG A 82 11.24 3.36 11.39
CA ARG A 82 12.09 3.80 12.52
C ARG A 82 11.85 5.25 12.91
N LEU A 83 11.22 6.04 12.04
CA LEU A 83 10.83 7.41 12.33
C LEU A 83 9.75 7.49 13.43
N ALA A 84 8.95 6.44 13.59
CA ALA A 84 7.96 6.31 14.66
C ALA A 84 8.59 6.32 16.08
N LEU A 85 9.90 6.06 16.18
CA LEU A 85 10.64 6.02 17.44
C LEU A 85 11.26 7.36 17.83
N LEU A 86 11.10 8.41 17.01
CA LEU A 86 11.48 9.77 17.36
C LEU A 86 10.42 10.37 18.32
N PRO A 87 10.72 11.46 19.05
CA PRO A 87 9.76 12.11 19.94
C PRO A 87 8.69 12.82 19.13
N LEU A 88 7.66 12.07 18.73
CA LEU A 88 6.58 12.56 17.88
C LEU A 88 5.67 13.57 18.59
N THR A 89 5.75 13.63 19.93
CA THR A 89 5.10 14.65 20.76
C THR A 89 5.50 16.08 20.37
N GLU A 90 6.70 16.26 19.79
CA GLU A 90 7.21 17.56 19.36
C GLU A 90 6.83 17.92 17.91
N ALA A 91 6.21 16.97 17.18
CA ALA A 91 5.77 17.19 15.82
C ALA A 91 4.45 17.98 15.80
N ALA A 92 4.34 18.91 14.85
CA ALA A 92 3.10 19.64 14.60
C ALA A 92 2.01 18.69 14.09
N VAL A 93 2.40 17.79 13.18
CA VAL A 93 1.53 16.79 12.56
C VAL A 93 2.33 15.52 12.32
N VAL A 94 1.74 14.38 12.68
CA VAL A 94 2.25 13.05 12.36
C VAL A 94 1.34 12.41 11.32
N ILE A 95 1.93 11.89 10.25
CA ILE A 95 1.23 11.23 9.17
C ILE A 95 1.82 9.84 8.93
N VAL A 96 0.98 8.81 8.97
CA VAL A 96 1.36 7.43 8.63
C VAL A 96 0.71 7.05 7.31
N ILE A 97 1.55 6.68 6.34
CA ILE A 97 1.13 6.25 4.99
C ILE A 97 0.98 4.73 4.96
N ASP A 98 -0.14 4.27 4.41
CA ASP A 98 -0.55 2.87 4.27
C ASP A 98 -0.24 2.06 5.54
N PRO A 99 -0.84 2.41 6.70
CA PRO A 99 -0.59 1.73 7.98
C PRO A 99 -0.91 0.23 7.95
N GLU A 100 -1.71 -0.23 7.00
CA GLU A 100 -2.00 -1.64 6.74
C GLU A 100 -0.84 -2.43 6.10
N ASP A 101 0.15 -1.74 5.53
CA ASP A 101 1.26 -2.39 4.83
C ASP A 101 2.11 -3.22 5.83
N PRO A 102 2.41 -4.51 5.55
CA PRO A 102 3.20 -5.35 6.44
C PRO A 102 4.58 -4.78 6.79
N ALA A 103 5.16 -3.91 5.95
CA ALA A 103 6.42 -3.23 6.21
C ALA A 103 6.34 -2.24 7.38
N GLN A 104 5.14 -1.78 7.75
CA GLN A 104 4.88 -0.96 8.93
C GLN A 104 4.96 -1.74 10.25
N GLN A 105 5.13 -3.06 10.18
CA GLN A 105 5.32 -3.91 11.36
C GLN A 105 6.77 -4.38 11.48
N GLN A 106 7.25 -4.45 12.72
CA GLN A 106 8.58 -4.97 13.07
C GLN A 106 8.44 -6.35 13.69
N TRP A 107 8.67 -7.41 12.90
CA TRP A 107 8.48 -8.80 13.31
C TRP A 107 9.76 -9.46 13.86
N ASP A 108 10.88 -9.28 13.17
CA ASP A 108 12.07 -10.14 13.35
C ASP A 108 13.00 -9.70 14.47
N GLN A 109 13.09 -8.39 14.74
CA GLN A 109 14.02 -7.85 15.74
C GLN A 109 13.25 -7.24 16.90
N ARG A 110 13.83 -7.30 18.11
CA ARG A 110 13.31 -6.60 19.28
C ARG A 110 13.72 -5.11 19.24
N PRO A 111 12.84 -4.19 19.64
CA PRO A 111 11.45 -4.42 20.01
C PRO A 111 10.58 -4.73 18.78
N ARG A 112 9.57 -5.58 18.97
CA ARG A 112 8.51 -5.77 17.99
C ARG A 112 7.47 -4.68 18.19
N TYR A 113 7.08 -4.00 17.12
CA TYR A 113 6.13 -2.90 17.20
C TYR A 113 5.39 -2.70 15.88
N ASP A 114 4.20 -2.12 16.00
CA ASP A 114 3.41 -1.59 14.90
C ASP A 114 3.58 -0.07 14.87
N VAL A 115 3.87 0.50 13.69
CA VAL A 115 4.16 1.93 13.53
C VAL A 115 2.97 2.80 13.95
N LEU A 116 1.76 2.44 13.50
CA LEU A 116 0.57 3.23 13.80
C LEU A 116 0.33 3.26 15.31
N THR A 117 0.36 2.09 15.95
CA THR A 117 0.18 1.95 17.40
C THR A 117 1.18 2.80 18.19
N VAL A 118 2.47 2.77 17.82
CA VAL A 118 3.52 3.57 18.49
C VAL A 118 3.32 5.07 18.26
N ALA A 119 2.88 5.47 17.07
CA ALA A 119 2.61 6.87 16.77
C ALA A 119 1.41 7.39 17.58
N GLU A 120 0.34 6.61 17.67
CA GLU A 120 -0.87 6.96 18.42
C GLU A 120 -0.66 7.06 19.94
N GLN A 121 0.26 6.27 20.48
CA GLN A 121 0.65 6.37 21.89
C GLN A 121 1.34 7.71 22.22
N GLN A 122 1.87 8.41 21.21
CA GLN A 122 2.54 9.69 21.35
C GLN A 122 1.63 10.89 21.02
N GLY A 123 0.47 10.66 20.40
CA GLY A 123 -0.49 11.72 20.11
C GLY A 123 -1.39 11.42 18.91
N PRO A 124 -2.19 12.41 18.47
CA PRO A 124 -3.03 12.31 17.29
C PRO A 124 -2.22 12.01 16.01
N VAL A 125 -2.71 11.08 15.21
CA VAL A 125 -2.09 10.70 13.93
C VAL A 125 -3.05 10.91 12.77
N LEU A 126 -2.54 11.38 11.64
CA LEU A 126 -3.27 11.32 10.37
C LEU A 126 -2.79 10.09 9.61
N CYS A 127 -3.71 9.23 9.21
CA CYS A 127 -3.40 8.05 8.42
C CYS A 127 -3.83 8.31 6.98
N PHE A 128 -3.04 7.88 6.02
CA PHE A 128 -3.46 7.79 4.62
C PHE A 128 -3.49 6.32 4.24
N SER A 129 -4.60 5.84 3.72
CA SER A 129 -4.80 4.44 3.38
C SER A 129 -5.84 4.33 2.27
N GLN A 130 -5.50 3.65 1.18
CA GLN A 130 -6.47 3.38 0.12
C GLN A 130 -7.27 2.10 0.37
N ALA A 131 -6.79 1.21 1.25
CA ALA A 131 -7.46 -0.04 1.60
C ALA A 131 -7.27 -0.36 3.09
N PRO A 132 -7.88 0.43 4.00
CA PRO A 132 -7.62 0.30 5.43
C PRO A 132 -8.00 -1.08 5.97
N LEU A 133 -7.35 -1.47 7.06
CA LEU A 133 -7.79 -2.65 7.80
C LEU A 133 -9.19 -2.40 8.38
N VAL A 134 -10.00 -3.46 8.43
CA VAL A 134 -11.30 -3.51 9.10
C VAL A 134 -11.19 -3.00 10.54
N GLU A 135 -10.10 -3.37 11.24
CA GLU A 135 -9.82 -2.88 12.58
C GLU A 135 -9.62 -1.35 12.62
N GLN A 136 -8.94 -0.78 11.62
CA GLN A 136 -8.73 0.66 11.51
C GLN A 136 -10.04 1.39 11.18
N VAL A 137 -10.87 0.83 10.30
CA VAL A 137 -12.20 1.36 9.97
C VAL A 137 -13.07 1.46 11.22
N VAL A 138 -13.10 0.39 12.04
CA VAL A 138 -13.88 0.36 13.29
C VAL A 138 -13.28 1.31 14.32
N ARG A 139 -11.96 1.25 14.55
CA ARG A 139 -11.29 2.03 15.59
C ARG A 139 -11.36 3.54 15.35
N HIS A 140 -11.28 3.95 14.09
CA HIS A 140 -11.30 5.38 13.71
C HIS A 140 -12.67 5.85 13.23
N GLN A 141 -13.71 5.02 13.34
CA GLN A 141 -15.09 5.34 12.95
C GLN A 141 -15.16 5.96 11.56
N VAL A 142 -14.45 5.34 10.61
CA VAL A 142 -14.31 5.86 9.25
C VAL A 142 -15.68 5.81 8.59
N ASP A 143 -16.16 6.96 8.12
CA ASP A 143 -17.39 7.00 7.33
C ASP A 143 -17.12 6.41 5.94
N THR A 144 -17.59 5.19 5.75
CA THR A 144 -17.44 4.42 4.52
C THR A 144 -18.32 4.92 3.38
N SER A 145 -19.25 5.84 3.64
CA SER A 145 -20.22 6.33 2.67
C SER A 145 -19.78 7.60 1.91
N LEU A 146 -18.74 8.28 2.37
CA LEU A 146 -18.31 9.61 1.88
C LEU A 146 -17.24 9.57 0.77
N LEU A 147 -17.19 8.51 -0.03
CA LEU A 147 -16.04 8.26 -0.89
C LEU A 147 -16.42 8.40 -2.37
N ASP A 148 -15.81 9.41 -2.99
CA ASP A 148 -16.06 9.86 -4.37
C ASP A 148 -15.86 8.76 -5.42
N ASP A 149 -16.58 8.91 -6.54
CA ASP A 149 -16.45 8.13 -7.77
C ASP A 149 -15.10 8.41 -8.48
N ALA A 150 -13.98 8.02 -7.86
CA ALA A 150 -12.73 7.97 -8.60
C ALA A 150 -12.89 7.01 -9.79
N LEU A 151 -12.45 7.44 -10.98
CA LEU A 151 -12.50 6.61 -12.18
C LEU A 151 -11.68 5.34 -11.94
N LEU A 152 -12.38 4.21 -11.82
CA LEU A 152 -11.74 2.91 -11.76
C LEU A 152 -11.09 2.57 -13.10
N PRO A 153 -9.98 1.82 -13.10
CA PRO A 153 -9.48 1.22 -14.33
C PRO A 153 -10.50 0.24 -14.91
N GLU A 154 -10.25 -0.21 -16.13
CA GLU A 154 -11.01 -1.33 -16.68
C GLU A 154 -10.67 -2.60 -15.88
N ILE A 155 -11.64 -3.16 -15.18
CA ILE A 155 -11.48 -4.37 -14.37
C ILE A 155 -12.23 -5.52 -15.05
N VAL A 156 -11.51 -6.57 -15.42
CA VAL A 156 -12.06 -7.73 -16.13
C VAL A 156 -11.82 -8.98 -15.30
N THR A 157 -12.89 -9.62 -14.86
CA THR A 157 -12.83 -10.96 -14.25
C THR A 157 -12.84 -12.02 -15.34
N LEU A 158 -11.91 -12.97 -15.29
CA LEU A 158 -11.77 -14.01 -16.31
C LEU A 158 -11.52 -15.39 -15.72
N ASN A 159 -11.90 -16.41 -16.50
CA ASN A 159 -11.52 -17.79 -16.20
C ASN A 159 -10.00 -17.94 -16.36
N PRO A 160 -9.26 -18.53 -15.38
CA PRO A 160 -7.82 -18.72 -15.46
C PRO A 160 -7.30 -19.38 -16.75
N ALA A 161 -8.13 -20.16 -17.45
CA ALA A 161 -7.80 -20.73 -18.75
C ALA A 161 -7.50 -19.67 -19.84
N ALA A 162 -8.08 -18.48 -19.76
CA ALA A 162 -7.89 -17.38 -20.72
C ALA A 162 -6.64 -16.51 -20.41
N LEU A 163 -5.84 -16.88 -19.40
CA LEU A 163 -4.67 -16.09 -18.97
C LEU A 163 -3.64 -15.88 -20.09
N LEU A 164 -3.37 -16.91 -20.90
CA LEU A 164 -2.37 -16.81 -21.96
C LEU A 164 -2.78 -15.82 -23.06
N ASP A 165 -4.07 -15.79 -23.41
CA ASP A 165 -4.61 -14.86 -24.40
C ASP A 165 -4.46 -13.40 -23.93
N VAL A 166 -4.69 -13.15 -22.64
CA VAL A 166 -4.50 -11.83 -22.04
C VAL A 166 -3.03 -11.42 -22.08
N ILE A 167 -2.13 -12.32 -21.67
CA ILE A 167 -0.68 -12.04 -21.72
C ILE A 167 -0.27 -11.70 -23.14
N GLN A 168 -0.74 -12.44 -24.15
CA GLN A 168 -0.39 -12.23 -25.55
C GLN A 168 -0.82 -10.86 -26.11
N ARG A 169 -1.95 -10.31 -25.65
CA ARG A 169 -2.50 -9.03 -26.15
C ARG A 169 -1.78 -7.79 -25.60
N HIS A 170 -1.01 -7.96 -24.53
CA HIS A 170 -0.38 -6.86 -23.80
C HIS A 170 1.13 -6.84 -23.98
N ASP A 171 1.68 -5.69 -24.34
CA ASP A 171 3.12 -5.49 -24.58
C ASP A 171 3.93 -5.61 -23.27
N ARG A 172 3.49 -4.93 -22.21
CA ARG A 172 4.17 -4.89 -20.90
C ARG A 172 3.20 -5.27 -19.80
N ILE A 173 3.20 -6.54 -19.40
CA ILE A 173 2.21 -7.08 -18.46
C ILE A 173 2.85 -7.51 -17.14
N VAL A 174 2.15 -7.22 -16.04
CA VAL A 174 2.55 -7.67 -14.69
C VAL A 174 1.61 -8.75 -14.19
N LEU A 175 2.16 -9.88 -13.79
CA LEU A 175 1.45 -11.02 -13.19
C LEU A 175 1.70 -11.01 -11.69
N TRP A 176 0.67 -10.69 -10.92
CA TRP A 176 0.72 -10.79 -9.47
C TRP A 176 0.20 -12.16 -9.02
N HIS A 177 0.87 -12.74 -8.02
CA HIS A 177 0.49 -13.99 -7.37
C HIS A 177 1.02 -14.01 -5.93
N ASN A 178 0.41 -14.78 -5.03
CA ASN A 178 0.73 -14.66 -3.59
C ASN A 178 1.85 -15.60 -3.10
N ARG A 179 2.36 -16.53 -3.92
CA ARG A 179 3.48 -17.42 -3.56
C ARG A 179 4.36 -17.74 -4.75
N THR A 180 5.68 -17.71 -4.59
CA THR A 180 6.64 -18.14 -5.61
C THR A 180 6.38 -19.56 -6.08
N GLU A 181 5.67 -19.70 -7.20
CA GLU A 181 5.56 -20.93 -7.94
C GLU A 181 6.66 -20.93 -9.01
N ALA A 182 7.81 -21.55 -8.70
CA ALA A 182 8.89 -21.73 -9.68
C ALA A 182 8.41 -22.47 -10.95
N SER A 183 7.29 -23.21 -10.87
CA SER A 183 6.60 -23.82 -11.99
C SER A 183 5.96 -22.79 -12.94
N LEU A 184 5.44 -21.67 -12.43
CA LEU A 184 4.73 -20.67 -13.23
C LEU A 184 5.69 -19.89 -14.13
N VAL A 185 6.84 -19.45 -13.60
CA VAL A 185 7.88 -18.77 -14.39
C VAL A 185 8.34 -19.66 -15.56
N LYS A 186 8.63 -20.94 -15.29
CA LYS A 186 9.03 -21.92 -16.31
C LYS A 186 7.94 -22.16 -17.35
N ARG A 187 6.67 -22.24 -16.92
CA ARG A 187 5.52 -22.40 -17.83
C ARG A 187 5.37 -21.19 -18.75
N LEU A 188 5.55 -19.97 -18.22
CA LEU A 188 5.49 -18.73 -18.99
C LEU A 188 6.64 -18.64 -20.00
N GLN A 189 7.87 -18.97 -19.58
CA GLN A 189 9.03 -19.01 -20.49
C GLN A 189 8.82 -20.01 -21.63
N LYS A 190 8.20 -21.16 -21.35
CA LYS A 190 7.86 -22.15 -22.38
C LYS A 190 6.75 -21.67 -23.32
N ALA A 191 5.74 -20.97 -22.79
CA ALA A 191 4.61 -20.47 -23.57
C ALA A 191 4.97 -19.23 -24.42
N PHE A 192 5.92 -18.42 -23.95
CA PHE A 192 6.36 -17.19 -24.60
C PHE A 192 7.89 -17.15 -24.72
N PRO A 193 8.50 -18.00 -25.58
CA PRO A 193 9.95 -18.12 -25.70
C PRO A 193 10.63 -16.82 -26.17
N ASP A 194 9.93 -15.99 -26.94
CA ASP A 194 10.45 -14.75 -27.50
C ASP A 194 10.25 -13.53 -26.58
N ARG A 195 9.64 -13.72 -25.40
CA ARG A 195 9.35 -12.64 -24.45
C ARG A 195 10.20 -12.77 -23.18
N PRO A 196 10.83 -11.69 -22.70
CA PRO A 196 11.55 -11.74 -21.45
C PRO A 196 10.58 -11.91 -20.27
N VAL A 197 10.70 -13.04 -19.56
CA VAL A 197 9.95 -13.32 -18.33
C VAL A 197 10.85 -13.01 -17.13
N VAL A 198 10.47 -12.02 -16.33
CA VAL A 198 11.27 -11.53 -15.20
C VAL A 198 10.57 -11.79 -13.88
N GLU A 199 11.20 -12.58 -13.02
CA GLU A 199 10.71 -12.80 -11.66
C GLU A 199 11.16 -11.67 -10.73
N VAL A 200 10.20 -11.04 -10.06
CA VAL A 200 10.40 -9.93 -9.15
C VAL A 200 10.19 -10.40 -7.72
N THR A 201 11.28 -10.41 -6.95
CA THR A 201 11.33 -10.84 -5.56
C THR A 201 11.80 -9.69 -4.66
N SER A 202 11.76 -9.88 -3.35
CA SER A 202 12.27 -8.89 -2.39
C SER A 202 13.78 -8.63 -2.56
N ALA A 203 14.54 -9.58 -3.11
CA ALA A 203 15.97 -9.47 -3.41
C ALA A 203 16.26 -8.78 -4.75
N THR A 204 15.27 -8.70 -5.65
CA THR A 204 15.43 -8.08 -6.96
C THR A 204 15.61 -6.56 -6.80
N LYS A 205 16.56 -5.97 -7.55
CA LYS A 205 16.68 -4.51 -7.66
C LYS A 205 15.46 -3.95 -8.42
N CYS A 206 15.32 -2.64 -8.49
CA CYS A 206 14.26 -2.03 -9.30
C CYS A 206 14.38 -2.53 -10.76
N VAL A 207 13.29 -3.04 -11.31
CA VAL A 207 13.19 -3.57 -12.68
C VAL A 207 12.29 -2.64 -13.48
N VAL A 208 12.81 -2.09 -14.56
CA VAL A 208 12.02 -1.28 -15.50
C VAL A 208 11.41 -2.21 -16.54
N PRO A 209 10.08 -2.20 -16.78
CA PRO A 209 9.45 -3.03 -17.79
C PRO A 209 9.90 -2.65 -19.22
N GLU A 210 10.64 -3.55 -19.87
CA GLU A 210 11.01 -3.44 -21.28
C GLU A 210 9.83 -3.80 -22.20
N PRO A 211 9.75 -3.28 -23.43
CA PRO A 211 8.76 -3.72 -24.42
C PRO A 211 8.74 -5.26 -24.54
N GLY A 212 7.56 -5.85 -24.66
CA GLY A 212 7.37 -7.30 -24.71
C GLY A 212 7.57 -8.04 -23.39
N SER A 213 7.95 -7.39 -22.29
CA SER A 213 8.25 -8.09 -21.03
C SER A 213 7.01 -8.60 -20.28
N ILE A 214 7.20 -9.73 -19.60
CA ILE A 214 6.26 -10.33 -18.67
C ILE A 214 6.92 -10.31 -17.30
N LEU A 215 6.46 -9.45 -16.41
CA LEU A 215 6.96 -9.40 -15.03
C LEU A 215 6.05 -10.24 -14.16
N ILE A 216 6.61 -11.03 -13.26
CA ILE A 216 5.85 -11.88 -12.35
C ILE A 216 6.40 -11.77 -10.93
N GLY A 217 5.53 -11.63 -9.94
CA GLY A 217 5.98 -11.64 -8.55
C GLY A 217 4.86 -11.56 -7.52
N THR A 218 5.30 -11.61 -6.26
CA THR A 218 4.45 -11.44 -5.07
C THR A 218 4.28 -9.97 -4.71
N SER A 219 4.16 -9.63 -3.43
CA SER A 219 4.08 -8.22 -2.97
C SER A 219 5.31 -7.39 -3.37
N ALA A 220 6.44 -8.01 -3.70
CA ALA A 220 7.63 -7.29 -4.14
C ALA A 220 7.40 -6.45 -5.41
N ILE A 221 6.42 -6.79 -6.26
CA ILE A 221 6.16 -6.03 -7.50
C ILE A 221 5.76 -4.58 -7.21
N PHE A 222 5.11 -4.31 -6.08
CA PHE A 222 4.56 -2.99 -5.77
C PHE A 222 5.64 -1.93 -5.58
N SER A 223 6.80 -2.31 -5.04
CA SER A 223 7.90 -1.40 -4.73
C SER A 223 9.13 -1.54 -5.63
N ARG A 224 9.16 -2.55 -6.50
CA ARG A 224 10.32 -2.86 -7.37
C ARG A 224 10.11 -2.56 -8.85
N ILE A 225 8.93 -2.09 -9.25
CA ILE A 225 8.60 -1.81 -10.65
C ILE A 225 8.03 -0.38 -10.75
N PRO A 226 8.48 0.45 -11.70
CA PRO A 226 7.77 1.66 -12.09
C PRO A 226 6.53 1.30 -12.91
N TRP A 227 5.37 1.82 -12.52
CA TRP A 227 4.08 1.44 -13.10
C TRP A 227 3.69 2.26 -14.35
N ASP A 228 4.40 3.36 -14.64
CA ASP A 228 4.09 4.30 -15.73
C ASP A 228 4.09 3.67 -17.15
N HIS A 229 4.70 2.50 -17.31
CA HIS A 229 4.83 1.80 -18.58
C HIS A 229 4.10 0.45 -18.61
N VAL A 230 3.37 0.08 -17.55
CA VAL A 230 2.64 -1.18 -17.48
C VAL A 230 1.31 -1.03 -18.23
N THR A 231 1.05 -1.88 -19.23
CA THR A 231 -0.19 -1.81 -20.02
C THR A 231 -1.36 -2.48 -19.30
N ALA A 232 -1.08 -3.56 -18.56
CA ALA A 232 -2.06 -4.24 -17.73
C ALA A 232 -1.41 -5.04 -16.60
N ALA A 233 -2.19 -5.33 -15.57
CA ALA A 233 -1.84 -6.33 -14.55
C ALA A 233 -2.84 -7.46 -14.51
N VAL A 234 -2.40 -8.65 -14.08
CA VAL A 234 -3.26 -9.80 -13.84
C VAL A 234 -3.02 -10.36 -12.44
N ALA A 235 -4.08 -10.53 -11.67
CA ALA A 235 -4.07 -11.32 -10.44
C ALA A 235 -4.37 -12.78 -10.79
N THR A 236 -3.36 -13.66 -10.66
CA THR A 236 -3.39 -15.02 -11.25
C THR A 236 -3.73 -16.16 -10.29
N SER A 237 -3.68 -15.93 -8.98
CA SER A 237 -3.85 -16.97 -7.94
C SER A 237 -4.83 -16.57 -6.84
N LEU A 238 -5.94 -15.94 -7.23
CA LEU A 238 -6.94 -15.44 -6.28
C LEU A 238 -7.59 -16.57 -5.47
N ASP A 239 -7.95 -17.67 -6.12
CA ASP A 239 -8.69 -18.77 -5.49
C ASP A 239 -7.93 -19.38 -4.31
N ALA A 240 -6.62 -19.62 -4.47
CA ALA A 240 -5.76 -20.16 -3.43
C ALA A 240 -5.63 -19.22 -2.22
N GLN A 241 -5.69 -17.89 -2.47
CA GLN A 241 -5.62 -16.90 -1.41
C GLN A 241 -6.95 -16.77 -0.67
N LEU A 242 -8.06 -16.74 -1.41
CA LEU A 242 -9.41 -16.66 -0.84
C LEU A 242 -9.80 -17.93 -0.06
N ALA A 243 -9.23 -19.08 -0.43
CA ALA A 243 -9.41 -20.34 0.28
C ALA A 243 -8.41 -20.57 1.43
N PHE A 244 -7.46 -19.65 1.65
CA PHE A 244 -6.46 -19.81 2.71
C PHE A 244 -7.14 -19.70 4.09
N PRO A 245 -6.91 -20.66 5.01
CA PRO A 245 -7.64 -20.74 6.29
C PRO A 245 -7.12 -19.73 7.33
N ASP A 246 -7.19 -18.45 6.99
CA ASP A 246 -6.89 -17.30 7.83
C ASP A 246 -8.06 -16.31 7.72
N TYR A 247 -8.57 -15.84 8.86
CA TYR A 247 -9.69 -14.90 8.92
C TYR A 247 -9.37 -13.53 8.27
N ARG A 248 -8.08 -13.23 8.04
CA ARG A 248 -7.62 -12.03 7.32
C ARG A 248 -7.32 -12.28 5.85
N SER A 249 -7.44 -13.51 5.34
CA SER A 249 -7.10 -13.83 3.95
C SER A 249 -7.90 -13.01 2.94
N HIS A 250 -9.21 -12.82 3.17
CA HIS A 250 -10.10 -12.04 2.31
C HIS A 250 -9.74 -10.57 2.29
N GLU A 251 -9.50 -9.99 3.47
CA GLU A 251 -9.06 -8.62 3.65
C GLU A 251 -7.71 -8.37 2.96
N HIS A 252 -6.72 -9.21 3.23
CA HIS A 252 -5.41 -9.10 2.60
C HIS A 252 -5.52 -9.20 1.07
N THR A 253 -6.37 -10.10 0.55
CA THR A 253 -6.61 -10.20 -0.90
C THR A 253 -7.19 -8.92 -1.47
N LEU A 254 -8.20 -8.37 -0.81
CA LEU A 254 -8.84 -7.13 -1.23
C LEU A 254 -7.83 -5.96 -1.25
N GLN A 255 -7.00 -5.84 -0.22
CA GLN A 255 -5.97 -4.81 -0.14
C GLN A 255 -4.97 -4.88 -1.30
N GLN A 256 -4.46 -6.07 -1.60
CA GLN A 256 -3.51 -6.26 -2.71
C GLN A 256 -4.17 -5.98 -4.08
N LEU A 257 -5.45 -6.34 -4.24
CA LEU A 257 -6.20 -6.04 -5.46
C LEU A 257 -6.47 -4.54 -5.63
N ILE A 258 -6.85 -3.83 -4.58
CA ILE A 258 -7.00 -2.36 -4.60
C ILE A 258 -5.66 -1.70 -4.94
N GLN A 259 -4.58 -2.18 -4.34
CA GLN A 259 -3.22 -1.72 -4.62
C GLN A 259 -2.79 -1.94 -6.08
N LEU A 260 -3.16 -3.07 -6.69
CA LEU A 260 -2.93 -3.31 -8.12
C LEU A 260 -3.78 -2.41 -8.97
N ARG A 261 -5.09 -2.38 -8.70
CA ARG A 261 -6.10 -1.58 -9.39
C ARG A 261 -5.67 -0.12 -9.50
N ASN A 262 -5.18 0.46 -8.41
CA ASN A 262 -4.81 1.87 -8.37
C ASN A 262 -3.47 2.18 -9.07
N ARG A 263 -2.78 1.18 -9.63
CA ARG A 263 -1.49 1.33 -10.32
C ARG A 263 -1.54 1.02 -11.81
N VAL A 264 -2.66 0.52 -12.33
CA VAL A 264 -2.81 0.15 -13.74
C VAL A 264 -4.06 0.75 -14.34
N THR A 265 -4.08 0.90 -15.66
CA THR A 265 -5.27 1.31 -16.42
C THR A 265 -6.20 0.15 -16.71
N GLN A 266 -5.69 -1.08 -16.71
CA GLN A 266 -6.47 -2.30 -16.91
C GLN A 266 -5.99 -3.42 -15.97
N LEU A 267 -6.93 -3.96 -15.19
CA LEU A 267 -6.70 -5.05 -14.24
C LEU A 267 -7.51 -6.28 -14.64
N TYR A 268 -6.84 -7.41 -14.74
CA TYR A 268 -7.47 -8.71 -14.93
C TYR A 268 -7.46 -9.52 -13.63
N MET A 269 -8.59 -10.10 -13.28
CA MET A 269 -8.71 -11.00 -12.12
C MET A 269 -9.00 -12.41 -12.61
N ALA A 270 -8.00 -13.29 -12.57
CA ALA A 270 -8.15 -14.69 -12.95
C ALA A 270 -8.61 -15.51 -11.74
N THR A 271 -9.86 -15.99 -11.78
CA THR A 271 -10.47 -16.75 -10.69
C THR A 271 -11.57 -17.67 -11.19
N TYR A 272 -11.74 -18.82 -10.53
CA TYR A 272 -12.89 -19.70 -10.75
C TYR A 272 -14.14 -19.28 -9.94
N ALA A 273 -14.01 -18.29 -9.05
CA ALA A 273 -15.07 -17.79 -8.19
C ALA A 273 -15.39 -16.30 -8.47
N PRO A 274 -15.88 -15.95 -9.67
CA PRO A 274 -16.13 -14.55 -10.04
C PRO A 274 -17.14 -13.85 -9.12
N ALA A 275 -18.09 -14.60 -8.55
CA ALA A 275 -19.11 -14.07 -7.64
C ALA A 275 -18.62 -13.90 -6.19
N HIS A 276 -17.35 -14.18 -5.88
CA HIS A 276 -16.83 -14.06 -4.52
C HIS A 276 -16.90 -12.59 -4.03
N PRO A 277 -17.32 -12.31 -2.77
CA PRO A 277 -17.49 -10.94 -2.27
C PRO A 277 -16.27 -10.03 -2.47
N VAL A 278 -15.06 -10.55 -2.21
CA VAL A 278 -13.80 -9.82 -2.46
C VAL A 278 -13.62 -9.46 -3.93
N VAL A 279 -13.93 -10.36 -4.86
CA VAL A 279 -13.78 -10.12 -6.31
C VAL A 279 -14.76 -9.03 -6.76
N GLN A 280 -16.00 -9.08 -6.26
CA GLN A 280 -17.02 -8.07 -6.53
C GLN A 280 -16.66 -6.71 -5.90
N ALA A 281 -16.08 -6.71 -4.70
CA ALA A 281 -15.67 -5.50 -3.98
C ALA A 281 -14.63 -4.66 -4.75
N VAL A 282 -13.75 -5.28 -5.54
CA VAL A 282 -12.71 -4.55 -6.30
C VAL A 282 -13.31 -3.64 -7.38
N HIS A 283 -14.50 -3.96 -7.87
CA HIS A 283 -15.25 -3.14 -8.84
C HIS A 283 -15.89 -1.89 -8.23
N GLN A 284 -15.70 -1.65 -6.92
CA GLN A 284 -16.21 -0.47 -6.22
C GLN A 284 -15.02 0.39 -5.79
N THR A 285 -15.09 1.70 -6.01
CA THR A 285 -14.03 2.64 -5.58
C THR A 285 -13.71 2.44 -4.10
N TYR A 286 -14.76 2.37 -3.29
CA TYR A 286 -14.71 1.92 -1.92
C TYR A 286 -15.76 0.84 -1.64
N PRO A 287 -15.36 -0.35 -1.15
CA PRO A 287 -16.29 -1.45 -0.96
C PRO A 287 -16.97 -1.40 0.43
N ALA A 288 -17.79 -0.37 0.67
CA ALA A 288 -18.44 -0.12 1.96
C ALA A 288 -19.25 -1.33 2.47
N GLN A 289 -19.98 -1.99 1.57
CA GLN A 289 -20.78 -3.18 1.91
C GLN A 289 -19.88 -4.33 2.40
N TRP A 290 -18.76 -4.58 1.72
CA TRP A 290 -17.81 -5.62 2.12
C TRP A 290 -17.22 -5.35 3.51
N TYR A 291 -16.87 -4.09 3.82
CA TYR A 291 -16.41 -3.73 5.16
C TYR A 291 -17.51 -3.95 6.20
N SER A 292 -18.74 -3.50 5.93
CA SER A 292 -19.89 -3.70 6.84
C SER A 292 -20.12 -5.17 7.17
N ASP A 293 -20.16 -6.03 6.14
CA ASP A 293 -20.39 -7.46 6.30
C ASP A 293 -19.23 -8.13 7.06
N THR A 294 -17.99 -7.78 6.73
CA THR A 294 -16.79 -8.32 7.41
C THR A 294 -16.71 -7.87 8.87
N ILE A 295 -17.07 -6.62 9.18
CA ILE A 295 -17.14 -6.11 10.56
C ILE A 295 -18.17 -6.91 11.37
N LEU A 296 -19.36 -7.16 10.80
CA LEU A 296 -20.41 -7.92 11.47
C LEU A 296 -19.96 -9.36 11.74
N GLU A 297 -19.34 -10.00 10.75
CA GLU A 297 -18.80 -11.35 10.87
C GLU A 297 -17.72 -11.43 11.95
N ARG A 298 -16.70 -10.55 11.89
CA ARG A 298 -15.60 -10.57 12.87
C ARG A 298 -16.08 -10.27 14.29
N LYS A 299 -17.07 -9.39 14.48
CA LYS A 299 -17.70 -9.18 15.79
C LYS A 299 -18.40 -10.45 16.29
N ARG A 300 -19.12 -11.16 15.42
CA ARG A 300 -19.82 -12.40 15.77
C ARG A 300 -18.85 -13.51 16.22
N PHE A 301 -17.66 -13.56 15.63
CA PHE A 301 -16.63 -14.56 15.96
C PHE A 301 -15.55 -14.05 16.93
N HIS A 302 -15.70 -12.85 17.49
CA HIS A 302 -14.75 -12.24 18.44
C HIS A 302 -13.33 -12.05 17.90
N TYR A 303 -13.20 -11.68 16.61
CA TYR A 303 -11.94 -11.29 15.98
C TYR A 303 -11.69 -9.78 15.96
N LEU A 304 -12.61 -8.99 16.52
CA LEU A 304 -12.54 -7.52 16.65
C LEU A 304 -12.59 -7.08 18.10
#